data_AF-A0A388T9N6-F1
#
_entry.id   AF-A0A388T9N6-F1
#
_cell.length_a   1.000
_cell.length_b   1.000
_cell.length_c   1.000
_cell.angle_alpha   90.00
_cell.angle_beta   90.00
_cell.angle_gamma   90.00
#
_symmetry.space_group_name_H-M   'P 1'
#
loop_
_entity.id
_entity.type
_entity.pdbx_description
1 polymer ?
#
loop_
_entity_poly.entity_id
_entity_poly.type
_entity_poly.pdbx_seq_one_letter_code
_entity_poly.pdbx_strand_id
1 'polypeptide(L)'
;MTDKKDDKNKEAAQPAAPVPCPICGKVHPQREDLNIKATRDEVESLMLINNRVNVAEQAARPTALQQGVTQEQVQVFVNAALNAKAEALNLQRQWWNEIFAKYPQLAKYENVFIDLDTCDFYIKVEQ
;
A
#
# COMPACT_ATOMS: atom_id res chain seq x y z
N MET A 1 -52.28 -23.03 15.31
CA MET A 1 -51.37 -22.61 14.24
C MET A 1 -51.25 -21.10 14.29
N THR A 2 -50.20 -20.61 14.95
CA THR A 2 -49.64 -19.26 14.71
C THR A 2 -48.25 -19.27 15.36
N ASP A 3 -47.27 -19.57 14.52
CA ASP A 3 -45.85 -19.59 14.85
C ASP A 3 -45.37 -18.23 15.33
N LYS A 4 -44.70 -18.22 16.48
CA LYS A 4 -43.87 -17.12 16.97
C LYS A 4 -42.62 -17.08 16.10
N LYS A 5 -42.41 -15.97 15.38
CA LYS A 5 -41.12 -15.66 14.75
C LYS A 5 -40.28 -14.91 15.77
N ASP A 6 -39.24 -15.57 16.26
CA ASP A 6 -38.16 -14.97 17.02
C ASP A 6 -37.26 -14.16 16.07
N ASP A 7 -37.35 -12.83 16.15
CA ASP A 7 -36.39 -11.92 15.54
C ASP A 7 -35.06 -12.01 16.29
N LYS A 8 -34.12 -12.79 15.75
CA LYS A 8 -32.73 -12.81 16.19
C LYS A 8 -32.06 -11.51 15.77
N ASN A 9 -32.03 -10.58 16.71
CA ASN A 9 -31.19 -9.39 16.72
C ASN A 9 -29.72 -9.81 16.51
N LYS A 10 -29.17 -9.58 15.31
CA LYS A 10 -27.73 -9.73 15.03
C LYS A 10 -27.05 -8.49 15.63
N GLU A 11 -26.62 -8.63 16.87
CA GLU A 11 -25.75 -7.65 17.53
C GLU A 11 -24.47 -7.51 16.70
N ALA A 12 -24.29 -6.36 16.05
CA ALA A 12 -23.04 -6.01 15.40
C ALA A 12 -21.97 -5.96 16.50
N ALA A 13 -20.99 -6.86 16.44
CA ALA A 13 -19.87 -6.88 17.35
C ALA A 13 -19.20 -5.49 17.33
N GLN A 14 -19.16 -4.82 18.48
CA GLN A 14 -18.47 -3.54 18.61
C GLN A 14 -16.99 -3.74 18.28
N PRO A 15 -16.35 -2.82 17.53
CA PRO A 15 -14.94 -2.94 17.20
C PRO A 15 -14.11 -2.95 18.49
N ALA A 16 -13.24 -3.95 18.62
CA ALA A 16 -12.39 -4.12 19.79
C ALA A 16 -11.47 -2.90 19.95
N ALA A 17 -11.38 -2.37 21.17
CA ALA A 17 -10.56 -1.21 21.46
C ALA A 17 -9.09 -1.43 21.03
N PRO A 18 -8.40 -0.37 20.57
CA PRO A 18 -6.98 -0.43 20.22
C PRO A 18 -6.12 -1.08 21.31
N VAL A 19 -5.48 -2.20 20.98
CA VAL A 19 -4.50 -2.84 21.86
C VAL A 19 -3.11 -2.29 21.50
N PRO A 20 -2.39 -1.66 22.46
CA PRO A 20 -1.01 -1.25 22.22
C PRO A 20 -0.13 -2.48 22.00
N CYS A 21 0.71 -2.43 20.97
CA CYS A 21 1.62 -3.51 20.63
C CYS A 21 2.58 -3.78 21.80
N PRO A 22 2.71 -5.04 22.27
CA PRO A 22 3.57 -5.36 23.41
C PRO A 22 5.06 -5.18 23.10
N ILE A 23 5.44 -5.06 21.82
CA ILE A 23 6.83 -4.90 21.38
C ILE A 23 7.23 -3.42 21.31
N CYS A 24 6.37 -2.56 20.75
CA CYS A 24 6.73 -1.17 20.47
C CYS A 24 5.93 -0.13 21.27
N GLY A 25 4.93 -0.57 22.06
CA GLY A 25 4.07 0.29 22.87
C GLY A 25 3.11 1.19 22.08
N LYS A 26 3.10 1.12 20.75
CA LYS A 26 2.23 1.93 19.89
C LYS A 26 0.96 1.16 19.53
N VAL A 27 -0.13 1.90 19.34
CA VAL A 27 -1.34 1.38 18.71
C VAL A 27 -1.08 1.31 17.21
N HIS A 28 -1.13 0.11 16.64
CA HIS A 28 -1.08 -0.07 15.19
C HIS A 28 -2.50 0.02 14.62
N PRO A 29 -2.66 0.56 13.40
CA PRO A 29 -3.94 0.51 12.69
C PRO A 29 -4.41 -0.93 12.61
N GLN A 30 -5.67 -1.17 12.97
CA GLN A 30 -6.29 -2.46 12.71
C GLN A 30 -6.44 -2.62 11.19
N ARG A 31 -6.24 -3.84 10.70
CA ARG A 31 -6.44 -4.17 9.28
C ARG A 31 -7.66 -5.08 9.14
N GLU A 32 -8.43 -4.86 8.10
CA GLU A 32 -9.48 -5.77 7.66
C GLU A 32 -9.01 -6.46 6.39
N ASP A 33 -8.81 -7.78 6.47
CA ASP A 33 -8.39 -8.60 5.34
C ASP A 33 -9.59 -8.82 4.40
N LEU A 34 -9.41 -8.53 3.11
CA LEU A 34 -10.48 -8.64 2.11
C LEU A 34 -10.68 -10.07 1.60
N ASN A 35 -9.88 -11.04 2.08
CA ASN A 35 -9.85 -12.44 1.64
C ASN A 35 -9.66 -12.62 0.12
N ILE A 36 -9.00 -11.67 -0.52
CA ILE A 36 -8.62 -11.71 -1.93
C ILE A 36 -7.10 -11.74 -1.98
N LYS A 37 -6.55 -12.67 -2.75
CA LYS A 37 -5.10 -12.83 -2.91
C LYS A 37 -4.67 -12.41 -4.31
N ALA A 38 -3.63 -11.60 -4.39
CA ALA A 38 -2.89 -11.43 -5.63
C ALA A 38 -2.04 -12.68 -5.90
N THR A 39 -1.60 -12.86 -7.15
CA THR A 39 -0.59 -13.87 -7.46
C THR A 39 0.77 -13.41 -6.93
N ARG A 40 1.69 -14.36 -6.73
CA ARG A 40 3.04 -14.02 -6.28
C ARG A 40 3.75 -13.09 -7.27
N ASP A 41 3.63 -13.37 -8.57
CA ASP A 41 4.21 -12.56 -9.64
C ASP A 41 3.69 -11.10 -9.61
N GLU A 42 2.40 -10.91 -9.30
CA GLU A 42 1.80 -9.57 -9.15
C GLU A 42 2.46 -8.82 -7.99
N VAL A 43 2.61 -9.47 -6.83
CA VAL A 43 3.29 -8.88 -5.67
C VAL A 43 4.74 -8.55 -5.98
N GLU A 44 5.47 -9.46 -6.63
CA GLU A 44 6.88 -9.25 -6.98
C GLU A 44 7.06 -8.09 -7.96
N SER A 45 6.16 -7.96 -8.94
CA SER A 45 6.17 -6.81 -9.86
C SER A 45 5.94 -5.49 -9.11
N LEU A 46 5.00 -5.45 -8.15
CA LEU A 46 4.78 -4.27 -7.30
C LEU A 46 5.99 -3.97 -6.41
N MET A 47 6.63 -4.99 -5.83
CA MET A 47 7.85 -4.84 -5.03
C MET A 47 8.97 -4.19 -5.86
N LEU A 48 9.17 -4.64 -7.10
CA LEU A 48 10.16 -4.06 -8.01
C LEU A 48 9.84 -2.59 -8.32
N ILE A 49 8.58 -2.26 -8.58
CA ILE A 49 8.14 -0.88 -8.82
C ILE A 49 8.39 0.00 -7.58
N ASN A 50 8.00 -0.47 -6.39
CA ASN A 50 8.21 0.25 -5.12
C ASN A 50 9.71 0.48 -4.86
N ASN A 51 10.55 -0.51 -5.13
CA ASN A 51 12.00 -0.36 -5.02
C ASN A 51 12.55 0.71 -5.98
N ARG A 52 12.05 0.78 -7.22
CA ARG A 52 12.45 1.84 -8.17
C ARG A 52 12.06 3.22 -7.66
N VAL A 53 10.85 3.39 -7.12
CA VAL A 53 10.41 4.65 -6.50
C VAL A 53 11.34 5.03 -5.35
N ASN A 54 11.62 4.10 -4.45
CA ASN A 54 12.46 4.33 -3.27
C ASN A 54 13.90 4.70 -3.64
N VAL A 55 14.51 3.99 -4.60
CA VAL A 55 15.87 4.26 -5.07
C VAL A 55 15.94 5.62 -5.76
N ALA A 56 14.98 5.95 -6.62
CA ALA A 56 14.93 7.25 -7.30
C ALA A 56 14.75 8.40 -6.30
N GLU A 57 13.92 8.20 -5.26
CA GLU A 57 13.75 9.17 -4.19
C GLU A 57 15.02 9.36 -3.36
N GLN A 58 15.74 8.28 -3.04
CA GLN A 58 17.01 8.36 -2.34
C GLN A 58 18.08 9.06 -3.18
N ALA A 59 18.15 8.77 -4.48
CA ALA A 59 19.08 9.41 -5.41
C ALA A 59 18.81 10.92 -5.56
N ALA A 60 17.54 11.34 -5.51
CA ALA A 60 17.18 12.76 -5.56
C ALA A 60 17.54 13.55 -4.29
N ARG A 61 18.00 12.89 -3.21
CA ARG A 61 18.36 13.59 -1.96
C ARG A 61 19.66 14.37 -2.13
N PRO A 62 19.75 15.60 -1.58
CA PRO A 62 20.98 16.40 -1.62
C PRO A 62 22.20 15.67 -1.02
N THR A 63 21.98 14.80 -0.03
CA THR A 63 23.05 14.04 0.63
C THR A 63 23.62 12.90 -0.21
N ALA A 64 22.97 12.53 -1.32
CA ALA A 64 23.45 11.49 -2.24
C ALA A 64 24.46 12.04 -3.26
N LEU A 65 24.65 13.36 -3.33
CA LEU A 65 25.57 14.01 -4.25
C LEU A 65 27.01 13.89 -3.74
N GLN A 66 27.94 13.55 -4.63
CA GLN A 66 29.37 13.50 -4.29
C GLN A 66 29.92 14.92 -4.04
N GLN A 67 31.00 15.04 -3.30
CA GLN A 67 31.69 16.33 -3.15
C GLN A 67 32.52 16.62 -4.41
N GLY A 68 32.55 17.88 -4.85
CA GLY A 68 33.36 18.32 -6.00
C GLY A 68 32.71 18.20 -7.38
N VAL A 69 31.43 17.81 -7.47
CA VAL A 69 30.66 17.90 -8.72
C VAL A 69 30.22 19.33 -9.03
N THR A 70 30.15 19.66 -10.32
CA THR A 70 29.68 20.96 -10.77
C THR A 70 28.17 21.09 -10.61
N GLN A 71 27.67 22.32 -10.54
CA GLN A 71 26.22 22.58 -10.48
C GLN A 71 25.46 21.96 -11.67
N GLU A 72 26.05 21.99 -12.86
CA GLU A 72 25.46 21.40 -14.07
C GLU A 72 25.32 19.88 -13.93
N GLN A 73 26.35 19.19 -13.43
CA GLN A 73 26.31 17.74 -13.20
C GLN A 73 25.26 17.37 -12.14
N VAL A 74 25.16 18.16 -11.08
CA VAL A 74 24.12 17.99 -10.05
C VAL A 74 22.74 18.15 -10.66
N GLN A 75 22.51 19.18 -11.47
CA GLN A 75 21.22 19.43 -12.09
C GLN A 75 20.80 18.28 -13.01
N VAL A 76 21.73 17.78 -13.85
CA VAL A 76 21.47 16.64 -14.74
C VAL A 76 21.12 15.39 -13.94
N PHE A 77 21.88 15.10 -12.88
CA PHE A 77 21.65 13.92 -12.04
C PHE A 77 20.32 13.98 -11.29
N VAL A 78 20.02 15.11 -10.65
CA VAL A 78 18.76 15.29 -9.91
C VAL A 78 17.56 15.21 -10.85
N ASN A 79 17.65 15.84 -12.03
CA ASN A 79 16.58 15.74 -13.03
C ASN A 79 16.36 14.30 -13.49
N ALA A 80 17.44 13.54 -13.73
CA ALA A 80 17.33 12.13 -14.09
C ALA A 80 16.67 11.30 -12.97
N ALA A 81 17.03 11.55 -11.70
CA ALA A 81 16.42 10.88 -10.55
C ALA A 81 14.92 11.22 -10.41
N LEU A 82 14.55 12.50 -10.59
CA LEU A 82 13.15 12.93 -10.56
C LEU A 82 12.32 12.33 -11.70
N ASN A 83 12.88 12.28 -12.91
CA ASN A 83 12.22 11.64 -14.06
C ASN A 83 12.02 10.14 -13.81
N ALA A 84 13.04 9.44 -13.31
CA ALA A 84 12.94 8.03 -12.95
C ALA A 84 11.87 7.79 -11.86
N LYS A 85 11.76 8.68 -10.88
CA LYS A 85 10.70 8.63 -9.85
C LYS A 85 9.32 8.78 -10.48
N ALA A 86 9.14 9.76 -11.37
CA ALA A 86 7.87 10.01 -12.05
C ALA A 86 7.43 8.81 -12.91
N GLU A 87 8.36 8.21 -13.66
CA GLU A 87 8.10 6.99 -14.44
C GLU A 87 7.70 5.82 -13.55
N ALA A 88 8.40 5.60 -12.43
CA ALA A 88 8.09 4.52 -11.50
C ALA A 88 6.72 4.70 -10.83
N LEU A 89 6.35 5.94 -10.46
CA LEU A 89 5.02 6.25 -9.94
C LEU A 89 3.92 6.03 -10.99
N ASN A 90 4.19 6.33 -12.26
CA ASN A 90 3.25 6.04 -13.34
C ASN A 90 3.05 4.52 -13.51
N LEU A 91 4.12 3.73 -13.46
CA LEU A 91 4.04 2.27 -13.49
C LEU A 91 3.25 1.73 -12.30
N GLN A 92 3.45 2.28 -11.09
CA GLN A 92 2.68 1.90 -9.91
C GLN A 92 1.18 2.17 -10.11
N ARG A 93 0.83 3.33 -10.69
CA ARG A 93 -0.57 3.66 -11.01
C ARG A 93 -1.16 2.70 -12.03
N GLN A 94 -0.42 2.37 -13.09
CA GLN A 94 -0.87 1.41 -14.11
C GLN A 94 -1.10 0.04 -13.50
N TRP A 95 -0.18 -0.42 -12.66
CA TRP A 95 -0.32 -1.68 -11.93
C TRP A 95 -1.61 -1.71 -11.09
N TRP A 96 -1.87 -0.66 -10.31
CA TRP A 96 -3.12 -0.59 -9.53
C TRP A 96 -4.36 -0.59 -10.41
N ASN A 97 -4.35 0.13 -11.54
CA ASN A 97 -5.47 0.12 -12.48
C ASN A 97 -5.77 -1.28 -13.02
N GLU A 98 -4.73 -2.06 -13.36
CA GLU A 98 -4.86 -3.44 -13.82
C GLU A 98 -5.40 -4.36 -12.72
N ILE A 99 -4.92 -4.19 -11.49
CA ILE A 99 -5.37 -4.96 -10.32
C ILE A 99 -6.84 -4.67 -9.99
N PHE A 100 -7.27 -3.41 -10.01
CA PHE A 100 -8.69 -3.07 -9.81
C PHE A 100 -9.59 -3.54 -10.97
N ALA A 101 -9.04 -3.69 -12.18
CA ALA A 101 -9.77 -4.29 -13.30
C ALA A 101 -9.89 -5.81 -13.15
N LYS A 102 -8.82 -6.49 -12.69
CA LYS A 102 -8.76 -7.94 -12.48
C LYS A 102 -9.57 -8.40 -11.26
N TYR A 103 -9.55 -7.62 -10.18
CA TYR A 103 -10.24 -7.90 -8.92
C TYR A 103 -11.29 -6.80 -8.66
N PRO A 104 -12.42 -6.80 -9.39
CA PRO A 104 -13.44 -5.75 -9.30
C PRO A 104 -14.12 -5.65 -7.92
N GLN A 105 -13.99 -6.68 -7.09
CA GLN A 105 -14.48 -6.73 -5.71
C GLN A 105 -13.65 -5.87 -4.72
N LEU A 106 -12.48 -5.39 -5.12
CA LEU A 106 -11.67 -4.47 -4.31
C LEU A 106 -12.37 -3.10 -4.20
N ALA A 107 -12.36 -2.52 -3.01
CA ALA A 107 -12.97 -1.22 -2.76
C ALA A 107 -12.23 -0.11 -3.52
N LYS A 108 -12.88 0.48 -4.53
CA LYS A 108 -12.28 1.51 -5.40
C LYS A 108 -12.17 2.90 -4.76
N TYR A 109 -12.90 3.12 -3.66
CA TYR A 109 -12.96 4.41 -2.96
C TYR A 109 -12.26 4.40 -1.61
N GLU A 110 -11.57 3.30 -1.29
CA GLU A 110 -10.80 3.13 -0.07
C GLU A 110 -9.34 2.89 -0.42
N ASN A 111 -8.46 3.20 0.53
CA ASN A 111 -7.05 2.87 0.39
C ASN A 111 -6.86 1.36 0.61
N VAL A 112 -6.83 0.62 -0.50
CA VAL A 112 -6.50 -0.81 -0.51
C VAL A 112 -4.98 -0.98 -0.44
N PHE A 113 -4.55 -1.88 0.42
CA PHE A 113 -3.16 -2.28 0.60
C PHE A 113 -3.00 -3.76 0.27
N ILE A 114 -1.76 -4.21 0.13
CA ILE A 114 -1.42 -5.62 -0.07
C ILE A 114 -0.31 -6.01 0.90
N ASP A 115 -0.49 -7.16 1.55
CA ASP A 115 0.53 -7.80 2.36
C ASP A 115 1.54 -8.50 1.43
N LEU A 116 2.80 -8.06 1.47
CA LEU A 116 3.84 -8.54 0.55
C LEU A 116 4.27 -9.99 0.85
N ASP A 117 3.99 -10.49 2.04
CA ASP A 117 4.35 -11.86 2.45
C ASP A 117 3.20 -12.82 2.14
N THR A 118 1.97 -12.47 2.53
CA THR A 118 0.81 -13.36 2.37
C THR A 118 0.05 -13.17 1.05
N CYS A 119 0.38 -12.10 0.31
CA CYS A 119 -0.29 -11.66 -0.91
C CYS A 119 -1.77 -11.26 -0.72
N ASP A 120 -2.22 -11.04 0.52
CA ASP A 120 -3.60 -10.65 0.84
C ASP A 120 -3.82 -9.16 0.65
N PHE A 121 -4.92 -8.81 -0.01
CA PHE A 121 -5.43 -7.44 0.01
C PHE A 121 -6.12 -7.14 1.33
N TYR A 122 -5.90 -5.94 1.86
CA TYR A 122 -6.50 -5.47 3.10
C TYR A 122 -6.77 -3.96 3.06
N ILE A 123 -7.69 -3.49 3.90
CA ILE A 123 -7.90 -2.05 4.16
C ILE A 123 -7.41 -1.71 5.56
N LYS A 124 -6.94 -0.48 5.75
CA LYS A 124 -6.67 0.04 7.10
C LYS A 124 -7.99 0.54 7.68
N VAL A 125 -8.33 0.04 8.86
CA VAL A 125 -9.47 0.52 9.63
C VAL A 125 -8.97 1.69 10.47
N GLU A 126 -9.43 2.91 10.15
CA GLU A 126 -9.22 4.07 11.02
C GLU A 126 -10.04 3.89 12.31
N GLN A 127 -9.47 4.32 13.44
CA GLN A 127 -10.13 4.31 14.75
C GLN A 127 -10.77 5.66 15.06
#